data_AF-A0A352FMA7-F1
#
_entry.id   AF-A0A352FMA7-F1
#
_cell.length_a   1.000
_cell.length_b   1.000
_cell.length_c   1.000
_cell.angle_alpha   90.00
_cell.angle_beta   90.00
_cell.angle_gamma   90.00
#
_symmetry.space_group_name_H-M   'P 1'
#
loop_
_entity.id
_entity.type
_entity.pdbx_description
1 polymer ?
#
loop_
_entity_poly.entity_id
_entity_poly.type
_entity_poly.pdbx_seq_one_letter_code
_entity_poly.pdbx_strand_id
1 'polypeptide(L)'
;MNDYAQNHPDPGCSSADDRADQPPSDETKCPDLPPNDPPDPYKPEDCNKTPACNCPDPPGATEHCLEDLIDQQTAQVTVADKAKTFKAELEALLAKAKAASQEYTAEKYGKLVKQWEDEDAEIAELIRKLVCAVPCWRCILECYVCPLIDDMRKAELQLSGDGKLCRDMHSIYDLRYWHERNTWSKDRIFQRIKAVLAVWEKPAQTIEKILTDNAKLIVDCSKAIGSDPSNAVYDVFLKLVPMHLAIAPPATDKKTKIAKKFTVFCECDTGNPEACCGPDVGELTLRERLIGTQPYLIKPDHYFKLICCLVDKLYRPAKDLLAEATAALEKVENEIKRYQAQIENGLKDFEKNAKARIPSPIECCGDKLPKPEQPPNQTAS
;
A
#
# COMPACT_ATOMS: atom_id res chain seq x y z
N MET A 1 -24.08 -15.46 -44.92
CA MET A 1 -23.03 -15.11 -45.90
C MET A 1 -22.12 -14.11 -45.18
N ASN A 2 -21.13 -14.58 -44.42
CA ASN A 2 -19.81 -15.12 -44.80
C ASN A 2 -18.67 -14.09 -45.04
N ASP A 3 -18.70 -12.90 -44.41
CA ASP A 3 -17.56 -11.97 -44.53
C ASP A 3 -16.91 -11.51 -43.21
N TYR A 4 -17.39 -11.95 -42.04
CA TYR A 4 -16.76 -11.58 -40.75
C TYR A 4 -15.69 -12.56 -40.26
N ALA A 5 -15.46 -13.67 -40.97
CA ALA A 5 -14.57 -14.75 -40.54
C ALA A 5 -13.12 -14.63 -41.03
N GLN A 6 -12.74 -13.57 -41.76
CA GLN A 6 -11.45 -13.53 -42.48
C GLN A 6 -10.42 -12.49 -42.01
N ASN A 7 -10.73 -11.60 -41.04
CA ASN A 7 -9.83 -10.47 -40.73
C ASN A 7 -9.20 -10.46 -39.34
N HIS A 8 -9.31 -11.55 -38.57
CA HIS A 8 -8.42 -11.75 -37.42
C HIS A 8 -7.42 -12.84 -37.78
N PRO A 9 -6.20 -12.49 -38.23
CA PRO A 9 -5.13 -13.48 -38.30
C PRO A 9 -4.98 -14.07 -36.90
N ASP A 10 -5.22 -15.37 -36.79
CA ASP A 10 -4.86 -16.18 -35.63
C ASP A 10 -3.39 -15.86 -35.34
N PRO A 11 -3.04 -15.19 -34.22
CA PRO A 11 -1.66 -14.85 -33.95
C PRO A 11 -0.91 -16.18 -33.86
N GLY A 12 -0.03 -16.37 -34.83
CA GLY A 12 0.56 -17.65 -35.16
C GLY A 12 1.11 -18.39 -33.94
N CYS A 13 1.01 -19.71 -34.04
CA CYS A 13 1.81 -20.68 -33.31
C CYS A 13 3.28 -20.21 -33.29
N SER A 14 3.67 -19.57 -32.20
CA SER A 14 5.06 -19.29 -31.88
C SER A 14 5.35 -19.99 -30.57
N SER A 15 6.45 -20.74 -30.54
CA SER A 15 6.83 -21.71 -29.51
C SER A 15 7.27 -21.09 -28.18
N ALA A 16 6.62 -20.04 -27.72
CA ALA A 16 6.58 -19.69 -26.30
C ALA A 16 5.50 -20.58 -25.65
N ASP A 17 5.67 -20.97 -24.39
CA ASP A 17 4.75 -21.88 -23.70
C ASP A 17 3.29 -21.39 -23.84
N ASP A 18 2.47 -22.07 -24.65
CA ASP A 18 1.08 -21.70 -24.97
C ASP A 18 0.12 -21.89 -23.77
N ARG A 19 0.66 -22.21 -22.59
CA ARG A 19 -0.06 -22.47 -21.35
C ARG A 19 -0.25 -21.19 -20.55
N ALA A 20 -1.36 -21.14 -19.82
CA ALA A 20 -1.63 -20.04 -18.91
C ALA A 20 -0.53 -19.92 -17.85
N ASP A 21 -0.30 -18.68 -17.41
CA ASP A 21 0.70 -18.38 -16.40
C ASP A 21 0.31 -19.06 -15.07
N GLN A 22 1.31 -19.55 -14.33
CA GLN A 22 1.17 -20.18 -13.02
C GLN A 22 2.04 -19.45 -12.00
N PRO A 23 1.79 -19.64 -10.69
CA PRO A 23 2.62 -19.04 -9.65
C PRO A 23 4.12 -19.35 -9.86
N PRO A 24 5.01 -18.40 -9.55
CA PRO A 24 6.45 -18.58 -9.76
C PRO A 24 7.04 -19.57 -8.74
N SER A 25 8.12 -20.24 -9.16
CA SER A 25 8.73 -21.34 -8.40
C SER A 25 9.77 -20.91 -7.37
N ASP A 26 10.48 -19.79 -7.59
CA ASP A 26 11.60 -19.36 -6.75
C ASP A 26 11.87 -17.84 -6.82
N GLU A 27 12.60 -17.37 -5.80
CA GLU A 27 12.89 -16.01 -5.37
C GLU A 27 13.42 -15.04 -6.44
N THR A 28 12.56 -14.15 -6.93
CA THR A 28 12.98 -12.85 -7.45
C THR A 28 13.51 -12.00 -6.30
N LYS A 29 14.54 -11.18 -6.53
CA LYS A 29 15.00 -10.19 -5.55
C LYS A 29 13.83 -9.27 -5.18
N CYS A 30 13.58 -9.10 -3.88
CA CYS A 30 12.54 -8.18 -3.43
C CYS A 30 12.84 -6.77 -3.92
N PRO A 31 11.85 -6.07 -4.53
CA PRO A 31 12.01 -4.66 -4.81
C PRO A 31 12.20 -3.90 -3.50
N ASP A 32 13.02 -2.85 -3.54
CA ASP A 32 13.12 -1.94 -2.41
C ASP A 32 11.77 -1.24 -2.26
N LEU A 33 11.24 -1.25 -1.03
CA LEU A 33 10.02 -0.51 -0.72
C LEU A 33 10.27 0.99 -0.96
N PRO A 34 9.27 1.74 -1.44
CA PRO A 34 9.46 3.14 -1.79
C PRO A 34 10.03 3.93 -0.61
N PRO A 35 10.90 4.93 -0.85
CA PRO A 35 11.51 5.72 0.21
C PRO A 35 10.47 6.56 0.97
N ASN A 36 10.91 7.18 2.07
CA ASN A 36 10.08 7.94 2.99
C ASN A 36 10.39 9.45 2.99
N ASP A 37 11.15 9.93 2.00
CA ASP A 37 11.73 11.28 2.02
C ASP A 37 10.76 12.32 1.43
N PRO A 38 10.29 13.30 2.22
CA PRO A 38 9.51 14.42 1.72
C PRO A 38 10.41 15.42 0.98
N PRO A 39 9.88 16.15 -0.02
CA PRO A 39 10.44 17.43 -0.45
C PRO A 39 10.66 18.38 0.72
N ASP A 40 11.71 19.22 0.63
CA ASP A 40 11.94 20.28 1.61
C ASP A 40 10.78 21.29 1.58
N PRO A 41 10.13 21.58 2.73
CA PRO A 41 9.08 22.59 2.76
C PRO A 41 9.66 23.98 2.52
N TYR A 42 8.92 24.82 1.78
CA TYR A 42 9.24 26.24 1.68
C TYR A 42 9.28 26.86 3.08
N LYS A 43 10.43 27.43 3.44
CA LYS A 43 10.58 28.25 4.64
C LYS A 43 10.35 29.71 4.25
N PRO A 44 9.40 30.41 4.89
CA PRO A 44 9.24 31.85 4.67
C PRO A 44 10.57 32.57 4.88
N GLU A 45 10.88 33.52 4.01
CA GLU A 45 12.02 34.40 4.24
C GLU A 45 11.81 35.20 5.53
N ASP A 46 12.80 35.17 6.41
CA ASP A 46 12.78 36.03 7.59
C ASP A 46 12.66 37.49 7.15
N CYS A 47 11.68 38.20 7.71
CA CYS A 47 11.56 39.64 7.56
C CYS A 47 12.64 40.39 8.38
N ASN A 48 13.82 39.80 8.55
CA ASN A 48 15.00 40.37 9.20
C ASN A 48 15.61 41.46 8.30
N LYS A 49 14.84 42.53 8.09
CA LYS A 49 15.43 43.80 7.71
C LYS A 49 16.13 44.30 8.98
N THR A 50 17.44 44.50 8.89
CA THR A 50 18.18 45.22 9.92
C THR A 50 17.39 46.49 10.23
N PRO A 51 16.91 46.68 11.47
CA PRO A 51 16.18 47.88 11.80
C PRO A 51 17.05 49.08 11.41
N ALA A 52 16.45 50.16 10.91
CA ALA A 52 17.22 51.37 10.59
C ALA A 52 17.93 51.98 11.83
N CYS A 53 17.63 51.45 13.02
CA CYS A 53 18.17 51.83 14.32
C CYS A 53 18.99 50.66 14.91
N ASN A 54 20.07 50.96 15.64
CA ASN A 54 20.86 49.95 16.38
C ASN A 54 20.09 49.47 17.63
N CYS A 55 19.06 48.65 17.42
CA CYS A 55 18.30 48.06 18.51
C CYS A 55 19.16 47.03 19.27
N PRO A 56 19.05 46.95 20.61
CA PRO A 56 19.64 45.85 21.36
C PRO A 56 19.01 44.52 20.91
N ASP A 57 19.82 43.46 20.90
CA ASP A 57 19.33 42.14 20.53
C ASP A 57 18.19 41.70 21.45
N PRO A 58 17.12 41.09 20.91
CA PRO A 58 16.09 40.50 21.75
C PRO A 58 16.73 39.48 22.69
N PRO A 59 16.21 39.34 23.93
CA PRO A 59 16.68 38.28 24.81
C PRO A 59 16.56 36.93 24.08
N GLY A 60 17.63 36.15 24.13
CA GLY A 60 17.71 34.86 23.43
C GLY A 60 16.52 33.97 23.77
N ALA A 61 16.07 33.19 22.79
CA ALA A 61 15.03 32.20 23.01
C ALA A 61 15.41 31.31 24.20
N THR A 62 14.48 31.10 25.13
CA THR A 62 14.65 30.13 26.21
C THR A 62 15.00 28.78 25.61
N GLU A 63 16.17 28.24 25.96
CA GLU A 63 16.62 26.92 25.50
C GLU A 63 15.58 25.85 25.87
N HIS A 64 15.04 25.16 24.87
CA HIS A 64 14.05 24.09 25.02
C HIS A 64 14.66 22.76 25.51
N CYS A 65 15.83 22.78 26.17
CA CYS A 65 16.64 21.57 26.34
C CYS A 65 15.95 20.45 27.14
N LEU A 66 15.06 20.81 28.10
CA LEU A 66 14.29 19.83 28.87
C LEU A 66 13.11 19.27 28.08
N GLU A 67 12.45 20.08 27.26
CA GLU A 67 11.38 19.63 26.34
C GLU A 67 11.98 18.68 25.30
N ASP A 68 13.14 19.02 24.74
CA ASP A 68 13.87 18.17 23.80
C ASP A 68 14.27 16.82 24.42
N LEU A 69 14.70 16.79 25.69
CA LEU A 69 15.01 15.56 26.41
C LEU A 69 13.76 14.72 26.72
N ILE A 70 12.63 15.36 27.06
CA ILE A 70 11.35 14.68 27.28
C ILE A 70 10.85 14.06 25.97
N ASP A 71 10.94 14.79 24.86
CA ASP A 71 10.57 14.31 23.53
C ASP A 71 11.48 13.13 23.11
N GLN A 72 12.78 13.21 23.36
CA GLN A 72 13.71 12.11 23.13
C GLN A 72 13.37 10.87 23.97
N GLN A 73 13.08 11.04 25.26
CA GLN A 73 12.73 9.91 26.13
C GLN A 73 11.38 9.28 25.73
N THR A 74 10.41 10.11 25.34
CA THR A 74 9.08 9.67 24.86
C THR A 74 9.22 8.87 23.56
N ALA A 75 10.09 9.30 22.65
CA ALA A 75 10.41 8.56 21.43
C ALA A 75 11.01 7.17 21.75
N GLN A 76 11.93 7.07 22.72
CA GLN A 76 12.52 5.79 23.13
C GLN A 76 11.49 4.82 23.72
N VAL A 77 10.59 5.30 24.59
CA VAL A 77 9.52 4.47 25.17
C VAL A 77 8.59 3.95 24.08
N THR A 78 8.23 4.82 23.12
CA THR A 78 7.37 4.45 21.99
C THR A 78 8.02 3.37 21.11
N VAL A 79 9.33 3.45 20.88
CA VAL A 79 10.08 2.40 20.15
C VAL A 79 10.04 1.07 20.90
N ALA A 80 10.21 1.08 22.23
CA ALA A 80 10.15 -0.13 23.04
C ALA A 80 8.77 -0.80 23.02
N ASP A 81 7.68 -0.01 23.12
CA ASP A 81 6.32 -0.54 23.07
C ASP A 81 5.95 -1.10 21.68
N LYS A 82 6.41 -0.45 20.60
CA LYS A 82 6.29 -0.98 19.23
C LYS A 82 7.02 -2.32 19.08
N ALA A 83 8.24 -2.43 19.61
CA ALA A 83 9.02 -3.67 19.56
C ALA A 83 8.34 -4.81 20.33
N LYS A 84 7.75 -4.53 21.51
CA LYS A 84 7.00 -5.51 22.30
C LYS A 84 5.77 -6.02 21.55
N THR A 85 5.02 -5.12 20.91
CA THR A 85 3.85 -5.46 20.10
C THR A 85 4.25 -6.31 18.90
N PHE A 86 5.33 -5.93 18.20
CA PHE A 86 5.82 -6.69 17.06
C PHE A 86 6.32 -8.09 17.45
N LYS A 87 6.99 -8.24 18.59
CA LYS A 87 7.37 -9.56 19.12
C LYS A 87 6.14 -10.45 19.32
N ALA A 88 5.08 -9.93 19.95
CA ALA A 88 3.86 -10.70 20.17
C ALA A 88 3.17 -11.13 18.86
N GLU A 89 3.17 -10.26 17.84
CA GLU A 89 2.70 -10.62 16.50
C GLU A 89 3.54 -11.72 15.85
N LEU A 90 4.87 -11.66 15.96
CA LEU A 90 5.77 -12.69 15.44
C LEU A 90 5.57 -14.03 16.15
N GLU A 91 5.36 -14.02 17.48
CA GLU A 91 5.04 -15.23 18.25
C GLU A 91 3.70 -15.84 17.80
N ALA A 92 2.68 -15.01 17.55
CA ALA A 92 1.40 -15.45 17.03
C ALA A 92 1.51 -16.03 15.60
N LEU A 93 2.25 -15.36 14.71
CA LEU A 93 2.52 -15.84 13.35
C LEU A 93 3.30 -17.17 13.38
N LEU A 94 4.30 -17.30 14.25
CA LEU A 94 5.06 -18.53 14.42
C LEU A 94 4.17 -19.69 14.90
N ALA A 95 3.26 -19.43 15.85
CA ALA A 95 2.33 -20.45 16.33
C ALA A 95 1.41 -20.94 15.20
N LYS A 96 0.86 -20.01 14.40
CA LYS A 96 0.03 -20.35 13.23
C LYS A 96 0.82 -21.08 12.15
N ALA A 97 2.05 -20.65 11.86
CA ALA A 97 2.92 -21.30 10.89
C ALA A 97 3.27 -22.73 11.30
N LYS A 98 3.54 -22.98 12.58
CA LYS A 98 3.74 -24.34 13.12
C LYS A 98 2.51 -25.21 12.93
N ALA A 99 1.31 -24.70 13.25
CA ALA A 99 0.07 -25.44 13.06
C ALA A 99 -0.17 -25.77 11.58
N ALA A 100 0.00 -24.78 10.69
CA ALA A 100 -0.12 -24.96 9.25
C ALA A 100 0.87 -26.00 8.70
N SER A 101 2.12 -25.97 9.13
CA SER A 101 3.14 -26.94 8.69
C SER A 101 2.86 -28.37 9.17
N GLN A 102 2.21 -28.54 10.33
CA GLN A 102 1.81 -29.86 10.82
C GLN A 102 0.65 -30.44 10.01
N GLU A 103 -0.26 -29.58 9.54
CA GLU A 103 -1.40 -29.97 8.70
C GLU A 103 -0.99 -30.21 7.24
N TYR A 104 -0.12 -29.36 6.71
CA TYR A 104 0.32 -29.38 5.31
C TYR A 104 1.48 -30.36 5.09
N THR A 105 1.20 -31.66 5.30
CA THR A 105 2.18 -32.74 5.16
C THR A 105 2.45 -33.11 3.70
N ALA A 106 3.51 -33.91 3.45
CA ALA A 106 3.79 -34.46 2.12
C ALA A 106 2.63 -35.28 1.54
N GLU A 107 1.92 -36.03 2.39
CA GLU A 107 0.73 -36.79 1.98
C GLU A 107 -0.42 -35.85 1.60
N LYS A 108 -0.69 -34.81 2.41
CA LYS A 108 -1.73 -33.82 2.12
C LYS A 108 -1.42 -33.07 0.82
N TYR A 109 -0.19 -32.62 0.65
CA TYR A 109 0.29 -32.00 -0.59
C TYR A 109 0.07 -32.90 -1.80
N GLY A 110 0.50 -34.17 -1.74
CA GLY A 110 0.31 -35.11 -2.84
C GLY A 110 -1.16 -35.32 -3.24
N LYS A 111 -2.07 -35.35 -2.25
CA LYS A 111 -3.52 -35.42 -2.50
C LYS A 111 -4.04 -34.15 -3.20
N LEU A 112 -3.67 -32.97 -2.70
CA LEU A 112 -4.14 -31.70 -3.26
C LEU A 112 -3.60 -31.47 -4.67
N VAL A 113 -2.33 -31.79 -4.94
CA VAL A 113 -1.75 -31.71 -6.30
C VAL A 113 -2.49 -32.64 -7.25
N LYS A 114 -2.76 -33.88 -6.85
CA LYS A 114 -3.49 -34.82 -7.70
C LYS A 114 -4.90 -34.30 -8.02
N GLN A 115 -5.62 -33.81 -7.01
CA GLN A 115 -6.95 -33.24 -7.21
C GLN A 115 -6.89 -32.02 -8.14
N TRP A 116 -5.91 -31.14 -7.97
CA TRP A 116 -5.67 -30.02 -8.88
C TRP A 116 -5.40 -30.49 -10.32
N GLU A 117 -4.59 -31.53 -10.53
CA GLU A 117 -4.31 -32.07 -11.87
C GLU A 117 -5.55 -32.68 -12.55
N ASP A 118 -6.41 -33.33 -11.77
CA ASP A 118 -7.68 -33.89 -12.23
C ASP A 118 -8.65 -32.75 -12.62
N GLU A 119 -8.82 -31.75 -11.76
CA GLU A 119 -9.64 -30.55 -12.04
C GLU A 119 -9.09 -29.74 -13.22
N ASP A 120 -7.77 -29.61 -13.36
CA ASP A 120 -7.13 -28.92 -14.49
C ASP A 120 -7.49 -29.56 -15.84
N ALA A 121 -7.58 -30.89 -15.89
CA ALA A 121 -8.03 -31.62 -17.06
C ALA A 121 -9.51 -31.37 -17.37
N GLU A 122 -10.35 -31.38 -16.34
CA GLU A 122 -11.79 -31.16 -16.47
C GLU A 122 -12.09 -29.72 -16.89
N ILE A 123 -11.37 -28.73 -16.35
CA ILE A 123 -11.49 -27.32 -16.73
C ILE A 123 -11.07 -27.12 -18.19
N ALA A 124 -9.96 -27.71 -18.63
CA ALA A 124 -9.53 -27.60 -20.02
C ALA A 124 -10.59 -28.18 -20.98
N GLU A 125 -11.20 -29.32 -20.64
CA GLU A 125 -12.27 -29.92 -21.42
C GLU A 125 -13.57 -29.12 -21.35
N LEU A 126 -13.90 -28.53 -20.21
CA LEU A 126 -15.04 -27.62 -20.03
C LEU A 126 -14.88 -26.38 -20.92
N ILE A 127 -13.70 -25.74 -20.90
CA ILE A 127 -13.39 -24.61 -21.78
C ILE A 127 -13.58 -25.03 -23.23
N ARG A 128 -13.07 -26.20 -23.66
CA ARG A 128 -13.23 -26.69 -25.03
C ARG A 128 -14.70 -26.83 -25.42
N LYS A 129 -15.55 -27.38 -24.55
CA LYS A 129 -17.01 -27.49 -24.78
C LYS A 129 -17.67 -26.11 -24.86
N LEU A 130 -17.34 -25.23 -23.92
CA LEU A 130 -17.90 -23.88 -23.84
C LEU A 130 -17.56 -23.06 -25.08
N VAL A 131 -16.30 -23.04 -25.52
CA VAL A 131 -15.88 -22.22 -26.68
C VAL A 131 -16.45 -22.77 -27.99
N CYS A 132 -16.74 -24.07 -28.08
CA CYS A 132 -17.47 -24.65 -29.20
C CYS A 132 -18.96 -24.24 -29.19
N ALA A 133 -19.59 -24.22 -28.01
CA ALA A 133 -20.98 -23.81 -27.86
C ALA A 133 -21.17 -22.30 -28.02
N VAL A 134 -20.17 -21.52 -27.62
CA VAL A 134 -20.15 -20.04 -27.64
C VAL A 134 -18.87 -19.55 -28.34
N PRO A 135 -18.80 -19.60 -29.68
CA PRO A 135 -17.59 -19.21 -30.42
C PRO A 135 -17.17 -17.75 -30.18
N CYS A 136 -18.13 -16.88 -29.85
CA CYS A 136 -17.90 -15.46 -29.55
C CYS A 136 -17.63 -15.18 -28.05
N TRP A 137 -17.28 -16.18 -27.23
CA TRP A 137 -17.01 -16.02 -25.79
C TRP A 137 -16.07 -14.84 -25.48
N ARG A 138 -15.02 -14.67 -26.28
CA ARG A 138 -14.04 -13.60 -26.10
C ARG A 138 -14.66 -12.22 -26.34
N CYS A 139 -15.46 -12.07 -27.39
CA CYS A 139 -16.20 -10.84 -27.66
C CYS A 139 -17.19 -10.53 -26.54
N ILE A 140 -17.82 -11.54 -25.93
CA ILE A 140 -18.71 -11.33 -24.79
C ILE A 140 -17.92 -10.70 -23.62
N LEU A 141 -16.75 -11.24 -23.30
CA LEU A 141 -15.92 -10.68 -22.22
C LEU A 141 -15.40 -9.28 -22.57
N GLU A 142 -14.82 -9.11 -23.75
CA GLU A 142 -14.23 -7.84 -24.19
C GLU A 142 -15.25 -6.72 -24.39
N CYS A 143 -16.47 -7.03 -24.82
CA CYS A 143 -17.49 -6.00 -25.05
C CYS A 143 -18.37 -5.70 -23.83
N TYR A 144 -18.53 -6.63 -22.88
CA TYR A 144 -19.47 -6.45 -21.76
C TYR A 144 -18.82 -6.48 -20.38
N VAL A 145 -17.72 -7.21 -20.20
CA VAL A 145 -17.07 -7.35 -18.88
C VAL A 145 -15.86 -6.40 -18.78
N CYS A 146 -15.00 -6.37 -19.79
CA CYS A 146 -13.81 -5.52 -19.76
C CYS A 146 -14.12 -4.03 -19.58
N PRO A 147 -15.15 -3.43 -20.21
CA PRO A 147 -15.47 -2.02 -19.97
C PRO A 147 -15.84 -1.73 -18.50
N LEU A 148 -16.47 -2.67 -17.80
CA LEU A 148 -16.78 -2.53 -16.37
C LEU A 148 -15.51 -2.56 -15.52
N ILE A 149 -14.58 -3.45 -15.86
CA ILE A 149 -13.26 -3.53 -15.22
C ILE A 149 -12.47 -2.24 -15.48
N ASP A 150 -12.49 -1.73 -16.70
CA ASP A 150 -11.78 -0.51 -17.10
C ASP A 150 -12.33 0.72 -16.38
N ASP A 151 -13.65 0.84 -16.26
CA ASP A 151 -14.30 1.91 -15.51
C ASP A 151 -13.92 1.88 -14.02
N MET A 152 -13.87 0.69 -13.43
CA MET A 152 -13.39 0.53 -12.04
C MET A 152 -11.92 0.91 -11.91
N ARG A 153 -11.04 0.47 -12.82
CA ARG A 153 -9.61 0.83 -12.78
C ARG A 153 -9.41 2.32 -12.95
N LYS A 154 -10.18 2.95 -13.84
CA LYS A 154 -10.16 4.40 -14.04
C LYS A 154 -10.58 5.16 -12.78
N ALA A 155 -11.64 4.71 -12.11
CA ALA A 155 -12.06 5.30 -10.83
C ALA A 155 -10.98 5.16 -9.75
N GLU A 156 -10.32 4.00 -9.65
CA GLU A 156 -9.20 3.79 -8.73
C GLU A 156 -8.03 4.73 -8.99
N LEU A 157 -7.66 4.91 -10.26
CA LEU A 157 -6.60 5.82 -10.67
C LEU A 157 -6.97 7.28 -10.43
N GLN A 158 -8.24 7.66 -10.51
CA GLN A 158 -8.69 9.01 -10.15
C GLN A 158 -8.59 9.27 -8.64
N LEU A 159 -8.86 8.26 -7.80
CA LEU A 159 -8.78 8.40 -6.35
C LEU A 159 -7.35 8.27 -5.81
N SER A 160 -6.56 7.36 -6.39
CA SER A 160 -5.27 6.94 -5.84
C SER A 160 -4.07 7.45 -6.64
N GLY A 161 -4.30 7.93 -7.86
CA GLY A 161 -3.25 8.30 -8.82
C GLY A 161 -2.36 7.12 -9.23
N ASP A 162 -1.21 7.45 -9.81
CA ASP A 162 -0.11 6.53 -10.10
C ASP A 162 0.81 6.30 -8.88
N GLY A 163 0.36 6.73 -7.70
CA GLY A 163 1.14 6.69 -6.45
C GLY A 163 2.20 7.78 -6.32
N LYS A 164 2.39 8.67 -7.30
CA LYS A 164 3.38 9.76 -7.16
C LYS A 164 2.91 10.82 -6.16
N LEU A 165 3.79 11.14 -5.23
CA LEU A 165 3.62 12.22 -4.27
C LEU A 165 4.00 13.57 -4.92
N CYS A 166 3.37 14.66 -4.44
CA CYS A 166 3.65 16.00 -4.94
C CYS A 166 5.11 16.38 -4.70
N ARG A 167 5.69 17.18 -5.62
CA ARG A 167 7.10 17.59 -5.56
C ARG A 167 7.34 18.91 -4.85
N ASP A 168 6.35 19.79 -4.86
CA ASP A 168 6.46 21.15 -4.32
C ASP A 168 5.59 21.29 -3.07
N MET A 169 6.13 21.94 -2.04
CA MET A 169 5.42 22.23 -0.79
C MET A 169 5.58 23.70 -0.43
N HIS A 170 4.48 24.44 -0.36
CA HIS A 170 4.49 25.87 -0.10
C HIS A 170 4.20 26.22 1.36
N SER A 171 3.75 25.24 2.14
CA SER A 171 3.38 25.42 3.54
C SER A 171 3.52 24.12 4.34
N ILE A 172 3.49 24.25 5.66
CA ILE A 172 3.42 23.10 6.57
C ILE A 172 2.12 22.29 6.40
N TYR A 173 1.05 22.90 5.89
CA TYR A 173 -0.19 22.19 5.57
C TYR A 173 -0.04 21.30 4.31
N ASP A 174 0.70 21.77 3.30
CA ASP A 174 1.03 20.94 2.13
C ASP A 174 1.91 19.75 2.53
N LEU A 175 2.86 19.97 3.45
CA LEU A 175 3.68 18.92 4.05
C LEU A 175 2.83 17.89 4.82
N ARG A 176 1.84 18.33 5.59
CA ARG A 176 0.88 17.42 6.25
C ARG A 176 0.16 16.55 5.22
N TYR A 177 -0.39 17.15 4.18
CA TYR A 177 -1.10 16.44 3.12
C TYR A 177 -0.20 15.43 2.39
N TRP A 178 1.07 15.78 2.16
CA TRP A 178 2.05 14.85 1.62
C TRP A 178 2.24 13.63 2.53
N HIS A 179 2.41 13.84 3.85
CA HIS A 179 2.59 12.76 4.82
C HIS A 179 1.32 11.89 4.99
N GLU A 180 0.13 12.47 4.87
CA GLU A 180 -1.15 11.74 4.83
C GLU A 180 -1.18 10.77 3.63
N ARG A 181 -0.86 11.26 2.42
CA ARG A 181 -0.82 10.43 1.20
C ARG A 181 0.26 9.35 1.28
N ASN A 182 1.42 9.69 1.81
CA ASN A 182 2.52 8.74 1.99
C ASN A 182 2.13 7.63 2.98
N THR A 183 1.57 7.97 4.14
CA THR A 183 1.05 7.01 5.13
C THR A 183 0.02 6.08 4.51
N TRP A 184 -0.96 6.63 3.76
CA TRP A 184 -1.96 5.83 3.08
C TRP A 184 -1.35 4.87 2.05
N SER A 185 -0.37 5.32 1.28
CA SER A 185 0.35 4.46 0.34
C SER A 185 1.09 3.31 1.04
N LYS A 186 1.75 3.56 2.17
CA LYS A 186 2.43 2.50 2.95
C LYS A 186 1.44 1.54 3.57
N ASP A 187 0.32 2.03 4.09
CA ASP A 187 -0.73 1.18 4.66
C ASP A 187 -1.31 0.24 3.60
N ARG A 188 -1.61 0.74 2.39
CA ARG A 188 -2.05 -0.11 1.28
C ARG A 188 -1.07 -1.24 0.98
N ILE A 189 0.24 -0.97 0.95
CA ILE A 189 1.27 -2.01 0.77
C ILE A 189 1.23 -3.01 1.94
N PHE A 190 1.23 -2.51 3.17
CA PHE A 190 1.22 -3.33 4.37
C PHE A 190 -0.02 -4.24 4.44
N GLN A 191 -1.21 -3.74 4.13
CA GLN A 191 -2.44 -4.54 4.10
C GLN A 191 -2.41 -5.63 3.04
N ARG A 192 -1.81 -5.39 1.87
CA ARG A 192 -1.64 -6.44 0.83
C ARG A 192 -0.73 -7.56 1.32
N ILE A 193 0.43 -7.22 1.88
CA ILE A 193 1.36 -8.20 2.46
C ILE A 193 0.69 -8.98 3.59
N LYS A 194 -0.08 -8.30 4.44
CA LYS A 194 -0.85 -8.92 5.53
C LYS A 194 -1.92 -9.88 5.01
N ALA A 195 -2.63 -9.53 3.94
CA ALA A 195 -3.62 -10.40 3.30
C ALA A 195 -2.98 -11.67 2.73
N VAL A 196 -1.80 -11.54 2.10
CA VAL A 196 -1.00 -12.69 1.64
C VAL A 196 -0.60 -13.58 2.82
N LEU A 197 -0.02 -13.02 3.88
CA LEU A 197 0.34 -13.80 5.07
C LEU A 197 -0.88 -14.52 5.67
N ALA A 198 -2.03 -13.85 5.73
CA ALA A 198 -3.26 -14.42 6.31
C ALA A 198 -3.71 -15.69 5.61
N VAL A 199 -3.67 -15.75 4.28
CA VAL A 199 -4.08 -16.96 3.54
C VAL A 199 -3.06 -18.09 3.68
N TRP A 200 -1.80 -17.75 3.90
CA TRP A 200 -0.72 -18.68 4.21
C TRP A 200 -0.72 -19.15 5.67
N GLU A 201 -1.60 -18.64 6.54
CA GLU A 201 -1.76 -19.18 7.91
C GLU A 201 -2.45 -20.55 7.93
N LYS A 202 -3.19 -20.91 6.87
CA LYS A 202 -3.95 -22.17 6.74
C LYS A 202 -3.98 -22.66 5.28
N PRO A 203 -2.83 -22.86 4.63
CA PRO A 203 -2.77 -23.07 3.18
C PRO A 203 -3.50 -24.35 2.75
N ALA A 204 -3.36 -25.45 3.52
CA ALA A 204 -4.01 -26.72 3.24
C ALA A 204 -5.55 -26.59 3.17
N GLN A 205 -6.14 -25.94 4.17
CA GLN A 205 -7.59 -25.76 4.29
C GLN A 205 -8.13 -24.83 3.20
N THR A 206 -7.41 -23.73 2.94
CA THR A 206 -7.78 -22.76 1.91
C THR A 206 -7.74 -23.42 0.52
N ILE A 207 -6.68 -24.14 0.18
CA ILE A 207 -6.56 -24.84 -1.11
C ILE A 207 -7.62 -25.93 -1.26
N GLU A 208 -7.85 -26.75 -0.23
CA GLU A 208 -8.88 -27.80 -0.25
C GLU A 208 -10.28 -27.24 -0.46
N LYS A 209 -10.60 -26.10 0.18
CA LYS A 209 -11.84 -25.40 -0.05
C LYS A 209 -11.96 -24.93 -1.49
N ILE A 210 -10.90 -24.33 -2.04
CA ILE A 210 -10.91 -23.83 -3.42
C ILE A 210 -11.10 -24.96 -4.43
N LEU A 211 -10.42 -26.09 -4.26
CA LEU A 211 -10.62 -27.26 -5.11
C LEU A 211 -12.07 -27.77 -5.01
N THR A 212 -12.65 -27.78 -3.81
CA THR A 212 -14.08 -28.12 -3.63
C THR A 212 -15.01 -27.15 -4.37
N ASP A 213 -14.73 -25.85 -4.27
CA ASP A 213 -15.50 -24.79 -4.94
C ASP A 213 -15.33 -24.87 -6.47
N ASN A 214 -14.13 -25.17 -6.97
CA ASN A 214 -13.83 -25.42 -8.37
C ASN A 214 -14.60 -26.63 -8.91
N ALA A 215 -14.55 -27.77 -8.22
CA ALA A 215 -15.30 -28.97 -8.60
C ALA A 215 -16.80 -28.69 -8.74
N LYS A 216 -17.36 -27.89 -7.83
CA LYS A 216 -18.75 -27.44 -7.93
C LYS A 216 -18.98 -26.56 -9.15
N LEU A 217 -18.12 -25.55 -9.37
CA LEU A 217 -18.22 -24.66 -10.53
C LEU A 217 -18.10 -25.41 -11.86
N ILE A 218 -17.25 -26.44 -11.96
CA ILE A 218 -17.12 -27.28 -13.16
C ILE A 218 -18.46 -27.94 -13.50
N VAL A 219 -19.12 -28.52 -12.50
CA VAL A 219 -20.43 -29.17 -12.66
C VAL A 219 -21.52 -28.17 -13.02
N ASP A 220 -21.57 -27.04 -12.33
CA ASP A 220 -22.60 -26.01 -12.54
C ASP A 220 -22.45 -25.35 -13.92
N CYS A 221 -21.22 -24.99 -14.31
CA CYS A 221 -20.93 -24.45 -15.65
C CYS A 221 -21.23 -25.46 -16.76
N SER A 222 -20.89 -26.74 -16.58
CA SER A 222 -21.18 -27.79 -17.56
C SER A 222 -22.67 -27.90 -17.89
N LYS A 223 -23.53 -27.73 -16.88
CA LYS A 223 -25.00 -27.71 -17.07
C LYS A 223 -25.45 -26.41 -17.73
N ALA A 224 -24.86 -25.28 -17.32
CA ALA A 224 -25.24 -23.95 -17.80
C ALA A 224 -24.90 -23.70 -19.28
N ILE A 225 -23.92 -24.39 -19.88
CA ILE A 225 -23.55 -24.18 -21.31
C ILE A 225 -24.78 -24.23 -22.24
N GLY A 226 -25.73 -25.13 -22.00
CA GLY A 226 -26.92 -25.28 -22.84
C GLY A 226 -28.09 -24.37 -22.49
N SER A 227 -28.18 -23.90 -21.23
CA SER A 227 -29.36 -23.15 -20.73
C SER A 227 -29.08 -21.68 -20.45
N ASP A 228 -27.85 -21.34 -20.08
CA ASP A 228 -27.40 -19.98 -19.78
C ASP A 228 -25.90 -19.82 -20.15
N PRO A 229 -25.60 -19.75 -21.46
CA PRO A 229 -24.22 -19.70 -21.96
C PRO A 229 -23.47 -18.44 -21.50
N SER A 230 -24.18 -17.32 -21.27
CA SER A 230 -23.55 -16.07 -20.82
C SER A 230 -23.03 -16.18 -19.39
N ASN A 231 -23.79 -16.78 -18.46
CA ASN A 231 -23.29 -17.07 -17.13
C ASN A 231 -22.16 -18.10 -17.16
N ALA A 232 -22.25 -19.13 -18.00
CA ALA A 232 -21.18 -20.11 -18.14
C ALA A 232 -19.87 -19.46 -18.61
N VAL A 233 -19.92 -18.52 -19.56
CA VAL A 233 -18.75 -17.73 -19.98
C VAL A 233 -18.17 -16.93 -18.82
N TYR A 234 -19.01 -16.19 -18.08
CA TYR A 234 -18.55 -15.40 -16.95
C TYR A 234 -17.93 -16.28 -15.86
N ASP A 235 -18.63 -17.31 -15.38
CA ASP A 235 -18.16 -18.15 -14.29
C ASP A 235 -16.88 -18.93 -14.66
N VAL A 236 -16.75 -19.40 -15.90
CA VAL A 236 -15.52 -20.08 -16.34
C VAL A 236 -14.34 -19.12 -16.37
N PHE A 237 -14.46 -17.98 -17.05
CA PHE A 237 -13.28 -17.13 -17.33
C PHE A 237 -12.98 -16.08 -16.25
N LEU A 238 -13.96 -15.69 -15.42
CA LEU A 238 -13.79 -14.67 -14.38
C LEU A 238 -13.75 -15.24 -12.97
N LYS A 239 -14.14 -16.52 -12.78
CA LYS A 239 -14.06 -17.19 -11.46
C LYS A 239 -13.23 -18.46 -11.49
N LEU A 240 -13.70 -19.48 -12.21
CA LEU A 240 -13.11 -20.83 -12.16
C LEU A 240 -11.65 -20.84 -12.63
N VAL A 241 -11.37 -20.32 -13.83
CA VAL A 241 -10.01 -20.30 -14.37
C VAL A 241 -9.06 -19.48 -13.50
N PRO A 242 -9.37 -18.21 -13.13
CA PRO A 242 -8.51 -17.45 -12.22
C PRO A 242 -8.28 -18.16 -10.89
N MET A 243 -9.35 -18.69 -10.26
CA MET A 243 -9.27 -19.33 -8.95
C MET A 243 -8.45 -20.63 -8.97
N HIS A 244 -8.59 -21.43 -10.03
CA HIS A 244 -7.82 -22.66 -10.24
C HIS A 244 -6.34 -22.39 -10.51
N LEU A 245 -6.03 -21.37 -11.31
CA LEU A 245 -4.65 -20.97 -11.59
C LEU A 245 -3.98 -20.32 -10.38
N ALA A 246 -4.73 -19.58 -9.54
CA ALA A 246 -4.20 -18.94 -8.34
C ALA A 246 -3.68 -19.93 -7.29
N ILE A 247 -4.19 -21.17 -7.27
CA ILE A 247 -3.73 -22.23 -6.35
C ILE A 247 -2.74 -23.20 -7.01
N ALA A 248 -2.43 -23.01 -8.29
CA ALA A 248 -1.65 -23.96 -9.06
C ALA A 248 -0.24 -24.15 -8.47
N PRO A 249 0.32 -25.36 -8.54
CA PRO A 249 1.74 -25.53 -8.26
C PRO A 249 2.57 -24.71 -9.25
N PRO A 250 3.82 -24.36 -8.93
CA PRO A 250 4.68 -23.67 -9.85
C PRO A 250 4.87 -24.41 -11.17
N ALA A 251 5.02 -23.67 -12.27
CA ALA A 251 5.20 -24.24 -13.62
C ALA A 251 6.41 -25.18 -13.74
N THR A 252 7.41 -25.04 -12.86
CA THR A 252 8.57 -25.94 -12.76
C THR A 252 8.23 -27.31 -12.19
N ASP A 253 7.19 -27.39 -11.36
CA ASP A 253 6.73 -28.63 -10.73
C ASP A 253 5.67 -29.31 -11.58
N LYS A 254 4.63 -28.58 -11.99
CA LYS A 254 3.56 -29.07 -12.86
C LYS A 254 3.06 -27.95 -13.76
N LYS A 255 2.70 -28.31 -15.00
CA LYS A 255 2.19 -27.35 -15.98
C LYS A 255 0.70 -27.52 -16.21
N THR A 256 -0.05 -26.43 -16.14
CA THR A 256 -1.49 -26.39 -16.47
C THR A 256 -1.74 -26.81 -17.93
N LYS A 257 -2.92 -27.36 -18.20
CA LYS A 257 -3.45 -27.68 -19.52
C LYS A 257 -4.28 -26.54 -20.10
N ILE A 258 -4.56 -25.50 -19.32
CA ILE A 258 -5.31 -24.33 -19.77
C ILE A 258 -4.39 -23.48 -20.65
N ALA A 259 -4.86 -23.15 -21.86
CA ALA A 259 -4.08 -22.34 -22.80
C ALA A 259 -4.09 -20.85 -22.41
N LYS A 260 -2.99 -20.15 -22.67
CA LYS A 260 -2.78 -18.74 -22.31
C LYS A 260 -3.83 -17.80 -22.91
N LYS A 261 -4.33 -18.09 -24.11
CA LYS A 261 -5.39 -17.29 -24.75
C LYS A 261 -6.68 -17.20 -23.93
N PHE A 262 -6.89 -18.11 -22.97
CA PHE A 262 -8.04 -18.12 -22.07
C PHE A 262 -7.85 -17.29 -20.79
N THR A 263 -6.70 -16.62 -20.64
CA THR A 263 -6.43 -15.69 -19.53
C THR A 263 -6.05 -14.29 -20.01
N VAL A 264 -5.66 -14.15 -21.28
CA VAL A 264 -5.24 -12.88 -21.90
C VAL A 264 -6.41 -12.21 -22.64
N PHE A 265 -7.19 -11.45 -21.88
CA PHE A 265 -8.25 -10.53 -22.34
C PHE A 265 -8.40 -9.40 -21.30
N CYS A 266 -9.13 -8.33 -21.63
CA CYS A 266 -9.18 -7.09 -20.86
C CYS A 266 -7.78 -6.44 -20.72
N GLU A 267 -7.24 -5.87 -21.80
CA GLU A 267 -5.85 -5.36 -21.83
C GLU A 267 -5.54 -4.27 -20.79
N CYS A 268 -6.55 -3.52 -20.34
CA CYS A 268 -6.39 -2.49 -19.31
C CYS A 268 -6.46 -3.04 -17.87
N ASP A 269 -6.80 -4.31 -17.69
CA ASP A 269 -6.76 -5.00 -16.41
C ASP A 269 -5.34 -5.42 -16.05
N THR A 270 -4.49 -4.43 -15.83
CA THR A 270 -3.08 -4.61 -15.50
C THR A 270 -2.86 -4.47 -14.00
N GLY A 271 -2.22 -5.47 -13.41
CA GLY A 271 -1.63 -5.40 -12.08
C GLY A 271 -0.16 -4.99 -12.15
N ASN A 272 0.42 -4.69 -11.00
CA ASN A 272 1.86 -4.58 -10.81
C ASN A 272 2.30 -5.73 -9.89
N PRO A 273 2.44 -6.95 -10.43
CA PRO A 273 2.79 -8.10 -9.62
C PRO A 273 4.19 -7.92 -9.03
N GLU A 274 4.31 -8.17 -7.73
CA GLU A 274 5.55 -8.16 -6.97
C GLU A 274 5.75 -9.55 -6.37
N ALA A 275 6.15 -10.49 -7.22
CA ALA A 275 6.49 -11.84 -6.80
C ALA A 275 7.90 -11.86 -6.21
N CYS A 276 8.04 -11.43 -4.96
CA CYS A 276 9.21 -11.74 -4.15
C CYS A 276 8.83 -12.79 -3.09
N CYS A 277 9.73 -13.72 -2.78
CA CYS A 277 9.46 -14.86 -1.89
C CYS A 277 8.46 -15.89 -2.43
N GLY A 278 8.00 -15.76 -3.68
CA GLY A 278 7.04 -16.64 -4.33
C GLY A 278 5.66 -15.98 -4.52
N PRO A 279 4.89 -15.74 -3.44
CA PRO A 279 3.58 -15.08 -3.54
C PRO A 279 3.66 -13.67 -4.11
N ASP A 280 2.65 -13.30 -4.88
CA ASP A 280 2.48 -11.92 -5.33
C ASP A 280 1.93 -11.04 -4.19
N VAL A 281 2.72 -10.05 -3.78
CA VAL A 281 2.32 -9.03 -2.78
C VAL A 281 2.01 -7.66 -3.43
N GLY A 282 2.09 -7.61 -4.75
CA GLY A 282 1.95 -6.42 -5.57
C GLY A 282 0.50 -5.97 -5.74
N GLU A 283 0.28 -5.05 -6.67
CA GLU A 283 -1.07 -4.59 -6.99
C GLU A 283 -1.75 -5.59 -7.93
N LEU A 284 -2.66 -6.40 -7.37
CA LEU A 284 -3.43 -7.39 -8.14
C LEU A 284 -4.29 -6.74 -9.23
N THR A 285 -4.46 -7.44 -10.34
CA THR A 285 -5.49 -7.13 -11.34
C THR A 285 -6.88 -7.12 -10.69
N LEU A 286 -7.85 -6.43 -11.29
CA LEU A 286 -9.22 -6.47 -10.78
C LEU A 286 -9.78 -7.89 -10.83
N ARG A 287 -9.45 -8.69 -11.86
CA ARG A 287 -9.85 -10.10 -11.93
C ARG A 287 -9.28 -10.93 -10.80
N GLU A 288 -8.01 -10.77 -10.45
CA GLU A 288 -7.42 -11.43 -9.28
C GLU A 288 -8.04 -10.95 -7.96
N ARG A 289 -8.42 -9.66 -7.89
CA ARG A 289 -9.13 -9.12 -6.71
C ARG A 289 -10.54 -9.67 -6.53
N LEU A 290 -11.22 -10.06 -7.62
CA LEU A 290 -12.54 -10.69 -7.54
C LEU A 290 -12.48 -12.05 -6.83
N ILE A 291 -11.41 -12.82 -7.03
CA ILE A 291 -11.19 -14.09 -6.33
C ILE A 291 -10.44 -13.93 -5.01
N GLY A 292 -9.81 -12.77 -4.81
CA GLY A 292 -8.98 -12.47 -3.64
C GLY A 292 -7.63 -13.18 -3.67
N THR A 293 -6.75 -12.80 -2.75
CA THR A 293 -5.45 -13.45 -2.58
C THR A 293 -5.62 -14.92 -2.20
N GLN A 294 -4.87 -15.81 -2.84
CA GLN A 294 -4.90 -17.25 -2.54
C GLN A 294 -3.50 -17.79 -2.24
N PRO A 295 -3.37 -18.80 -1.35
CA PRO A 295 -2.14 -19.59 -1.26
C PRO A 295 -2.10 -20.58 -2.42
N TYR A 296 -0.90 -21.00 -2.82
CA TYR A 296 -0.74 -21.94 -3.92
C TYR A 296 0.08 -23.16 -3.50
N LEU A 297 -0.02 -24.22 -4.29
CA LEU A 297 0.57 -25.51 -4.01
C LEU A 297 2.11 -25.46 -4.06
N ILE A 298 2.75 -25.36 -2.91
CA ILE A 298 4.21 -25.52 -2.77
C ILE A 298 4.55 -26.83 -2.06
N LYS A 299 5.77 -27.32 -2.24
CA LYS A 299 6.25 -28.48 -1.47
C LYS A 299 6.30 -28.13 0.04
N PRO A 300 5.87 -29.03 0.94
CA PRO A 300 5.81 -28.75 2.38
C PRO A 300 7.12 -28.29 3.02
N ASP A 301 8.26 -28.79 2.55
CA ASP A 301 9.59 -28.40 3.02
C ASP A 301 9.96 -26.95 2.64
N HIS A 302 9.30 -26.36 1.66
CA HIS A 302 9.47 -24.96 1.27
C HIS A 302 8.59 -23.99 2.09
N TYR A 303 7.57 -24.50 2.81
CA TYR A 303 6.58 -23.66 3.49
C TYR A 303 7.20 -22.70 4.51
N PHE A 304 8.03 -23.19 5.42
CA PHE A 304 8.67 -22.32 6.41
C PHE A 304 9.65 -21.32 5.77
N LYS A 305 10.33 -21.71 4.68
CA LYS A 305 11.21 -20.81 3.93
C LYS A 305 10.42 -19.63 3.37
N LEU A 306 9.27 -19.91 2.77
CA LEU A 306 8.34 -18.90 2.26
C LEU A 306 7.87 -17.97 3.37
N ILE A 307 7.36 -18.50 4.49
CA ILE A 307 6.88 -17.67 5.61
C ILE A 307 7.98 -16.79 6.17
N CYS A 308 9.19 -17.33 6.39
CA CYS A 308 10.32 -16.55 6.88
C CYS A 308 10.71 -15.44 5.90
N CYS A 309 10.70 -15.71 4.59
CA CYS A 309 11.00 -14.70 3.56
C CYS A 309 9.95 -13.58 3.56
N LEU A 310 8.65 -13.93 3.55
CA LEU A 310 7.55 -12.95 3.60
C LEU A 310 7.66 -12.05 4.85
N VAL A 311 7.99 -12.64 6.01
CA VAL A 311 8.10 -11.89 7.26
C VAL A 311 9.33 -10.97 7.26
N ASP A 312 10.50 -11.48 6.91
CA ASP A 312 11.78 -10.76 6.98
C ASP A 312 11.91 -9.69 5.89
N LYS A 313 11.50 -10.01 4.66
CA LYS A 313 11.74 -9.14 3.50
C LYS A 313 10.60 -8.18 3.20
N LEU A 314 9.38 -8.48 3.62
CA LEU A 314 8.20 -7.72 3.23
C LEU A 314 7.42 -7.21 4.44
N TYR A 315 6.91 -8.09 5.31
CA TYR A 315 6.04 -7.70 6.41
C TYR A 315 6.70 -6.75 7.39
N ARG A 316 7.91 -7.09 7.87
CA ARG A 316 8.65 -6.24 8.80
C ARG A 316 9.02 -4.90 8.16
N PRO A 317 9.70 -4.84 6.99
CA PRO A 317 10.03 -3.56 6.37
C PRO A 317 8.81 -2.68 6.06
N ALA A 318 7.71 -3.27 5.58
CA ALA A 318 6.49 -2.51 5.30
C ALA A 318 5.85 -1.96 6.58
N LYS A 319 5.87 -2.73 7.67
CA LYS A 319 5.40 -2.27 8.99
C LYS A 319 6.26 -1.13 9.53
N ASP A 320 7.57 -1.27 9.44
CA ASP A 320 8.52 -0.26 9.91
C ASP A 320 8.33 1.06 9.12
N LEU A 321 8.25 0.99 7.78
CA LEU A 321 7.97 2.16 6.94
C LEU A 321 6.61 2.82 7.20
N LEU A 322 5.56 2.03 7.45
CA LEU A 322 4.26 2.58 7.83
C LEU A 322 4.33 3.30 9.19
N ALA A 323 5.05 2.71 10.15
CA ALA A 323 5.23 3.30 11.46
C ALA A 323 6.06 4.59 11.42
N GLU A 324 7.07 4.66 10.56
CA GLU A 324 7.86 5.87 10.30
C GLU A 324 7.02 6.96 9.62
N ALA A 325 6.26 6.62 8.57
CA ALA A 325 5.39 7.56 7.88
C ALA A 325 4.32 8.15 8.82
N THR A 326 3.72 7.30 9.67
CA THR A 326 2.73 7.72 10.68
C THR A 326 3.37 8.67 11.71
N ALA A 327 4.57 8.37 12.20
CA ALA A 327 5.27 9.23 13.15
C ALA A 327 5.65 10.59 12.53
N ALA A 328 6.04 10.60 11.26
CA ALA A 328 6.36 11.83 10.54
C ALA A 328 5.11 12.73 10.35
N LEU A 329 3.95 12.12 10.05
CA LEU A 329 2.67 12.84 10.01
C LEU A 329 2.35 13.48 11.37
N GLU A 330 2.43 12.71 12.45
CA GLU A 330 2.16 13.19 13.81
C GLU A 330 3.09 14.35 14.21
N LYS A 331 4.38 14.27 13.84
CA LYS A 331 5.34 15.36 14.07
C LYS A 331 4.90 16.66 13.40
N VAL A 332 4.49 16.61 12.13
CA VAL A 332 4.02 17.78 11.38
C VAL A 332 2.71 18.32 11.95
N GLU A 333 1.79 17.45 12.36
CA GLU A 333 0.56 17.87 13.04
C GLU A 333 0.83 18.60 14.36
N ASN A 334 1.80 18.13 15.15
CA ASN A 334 2.21 18.78 16.39
C ASN A 334 2.89 20.14 16.13
N GLU A 335 3.70 20.25 15.08
CA GLU A 335 4.28 21.53 14.66
C GLU A 335 3.21 22.53 14.19
N ILE A 336 2.20 22.08 13.44
CA ILE A 336 1.03 22.91 13.09
C ILE A 336 0.32 23.42 14.35
N LYS A 337 0.05 22.53 15.32
CA LYS A 337 -0.59 22.93 16.59
C LYS A 337 0.26 23.97 17.35
N ARG A 338 1.59 23.83 17.34
CA ARG A 338 2.50 24.82 17.95
C ARG A 338 2.38 26.19 17.29
N TYR A 339 2.42 26.27 15.95
CA TYR A 339 2.26 27.55 15.25
C TYR A 339 0.87 28.16 15.47
N GLN A 340 -0.19 27.35 15.48
CA GLN A 340 -1.54 27.80 15.81
C GLN A 340 -1.60 28.40 17.22
N ALA A 341 -1.03 27.71 18.21
CA ALA A 341 -0.96 28.21 19.59
C ALA A 341 -0.11 29.47 19.71
N GLN A 342 1.01 29.57 18.97
CA GLN A 342 1.86 30.76 18.94
C GLN A 342 1.10 31.98 18.39
N ILE A 343 0.33 31.81 17.31
CA ILE A 343 -0.50 32.88 16.74
C ILE A 343 -1.60 33.27 17.72
N GLU A 344 -2.33 32.30 18.26
CA GLU A 344 -3.45 32.55 19.16
C GLU A 344 -3.01 33.25 20.45
N ASN A 345 -2.00 32.72 21.13
CA ASN A 345 -1.45 33.30 22.36
C ASN A 345 -0.73 34.62 22.07
N GLY A 346 0.03 34.68 20.97
CA GLY A 346 0.72 35.88 20.53
C GLY A 346 -0.23 37.04 20.29
N LEU A 347 -1.39 36.80 19.67
CA LEU A 347 -2.44 37.81 19.47
C LEU A 347 -3.14 38.21 20.77
N LYS A 348 -3.47 37.24 21.64
CA LYS A 348 -4.12 37.51 22.93
C LYS A 348 -3.27 38.40 23.83
N ASP A 349 -1.97 38.12 23.91
CA ASP A 349 -1.04 38.86 24.76
C ASP A 349 -0.31 39.99 24.01
N PHE A 350 -0.62 40.22 22.73
CA PHE A 350 0.17 41.11 21.87
C PHE A 350 0.33 42.50 22.46
N GLU A 351 -0.79 43.15 22.82
CA GLU A 351 -0.78 44.52 23.34
C GLU A 351 0.01 44.61 24.66
N LYS A 352 -0.20 43.65 25.56
CA LYS A 352 0.50 43.56 26.85
C LYS A 352 2.00 43.37 26.65
N ASN A 353 2.39 42.42 25.81
CA ASN A 353 3.79 42.10 25.53
C ASN A 353 4.48 43.24 24.77
N ALA A 354 3.79 43.90 23.83
CA ALA A 354 4.30 45.07 23.13
C ALA A 354 4.55 46.22 24.10
N LYS A 355 3.59 46.55 24.98
CA LYS A 355 3.74 47.58 26.01
C LYS A 355 4.88 47.27 26.99
N ALA A 356 5.04 46.00 27.38
CA ALA A 356 6.11 45.57 28.27
C ALA A 356 7.51 45.61 27.60
N ARG A 357 7.58 45.40 26.28
CA ARG A 357 8.83 45.45 25.51
C ARG A 357 9.30 46.87 25.22
N ILE A 358 8.42 47.87 25.27
CA ILE A 358 8.80 49.28 25.15
C ILE A 358 9.37 49.73 26.50
N PRO A 359 10.65 50.13 26.60
CA PRO A 359 11.24 50.55 27.87
C PRO A 359 10.52 51.79 28.43
N SER A 360 10.29 51.85 29.74
CA SER A 360 9.63 52.98 30.42
C SER A 360 10.39 54.31 30.27
N PRO A 361 11.74 54.35 30.32
CA PRO A 361 12.50 55.49 29.82
C PRO A 361 12.79 55.31 28.33
N ILE A 362 12.24 56.20 27.50
CA ILE A 362 12.58 56.27 26.08
C ILE A 362 13.52 57.46 25.87
N GLU A 363 14.82 57.21 25.79
CA GLU A 363 15.81 58.24 25.44
C GLU A 363 15.92 58.38 23.92
N CYS A 364 14.93 59.05 23.30
CA CYS A 364 14.93 59.29 21.85
C CYS A 364 15.99 60.30 21.38
N CYS A 365 16.64 61.02 22.31
CA CYS A 365 17.64 62.03 22.05
C CYS A 365 18.57 62.10 23.26
N GLY A 366 19.80 61.57 23.17
CA GLY A 366 20.78 61.76 24.25
C GLY A 366 20.89 63.25 24.61
N ASP A 367 20.69 63.58 25.89
CA ASP A 367 20.89 64.88 26.58
C ASP A 367 20.55 66.20 25.83
N LYS A 368 19.74 66.17 24.77
CA LYS A 368 19.35 67.36 23.99
C LYS A 368 17.93 67.84 24.24
N LEU A 369 17.29 67.38 25.31
CA LEU A 369 16.06 67.98 25.79
C LEU A 369 16.41 68.93 26.95
N PRO A 370 16.13 70.24 26.82
CA PRO A 370 16.44 71.21 27.88
C PRO A 370 15.70 70.82 29.15
N LYS A 371 16.43 70.58 30.24
CA LYS A 371 15.85 70.42 31.57
C LYS A 371 15.10 71.70 31.91
N PRO A 372 13.86 71.64 32.43
CA PRO A 372 13.18 72.82 32.94
C PRO A 372 14.02 73.41 34.07
N GLU A 373 14.43 74.67 33.92
CA GLU A 373 15.16 75.42 34.94
C GLU A 373 14.35 75.47 36.24
N GLN A 374 14.93 75.00 37.33
CA GLN A 374 14.40 75.26 38.67
C GLN A 374 14.51 76.76 38.97
N PRO A 375 13.43 77.43 39.40
CA PRO A 375 13.52 78.82 39.81
C PRO A 375 14.39 78.96 41.08
N PRO A 376 15.21 80.01 41.17
CA PRO A 376 16.23 80.14 42.20
C PRO A 376 15.65 80.35 43.60
N ASN A 377 16.32 79.72 44.57
CA ASN A 377 16.22 79.96 46.01
C ASN A 377 16.08 81.46 46.34
N GLN A 378 15.01 81.83 47.03
CA GLN A 378 14.96 83.05 47.82
C GLN A 378 15.17 82.70 49.29
N THR A 379 16.33 83.09 49.81
CA THR A 379 16.61 83.19 51.24
C THR A 379 16.06 84.50 51.80
N ALA A 380 15.76 84.45 53.11
CA ALA A 380 15.65 85.54 54.09
C ALA A 380 14.25 86.08 54.43
N SER A 381 13.79 85.73 55.63
CA SER A 381 14.03 86.56 56.83
C SER A 381 14.08 85.70 58.08
#